data_AF-A0A2D5K8E5-F1
#
_entry.id   AF-A0A2D5K8E5-F1
#
_cell.length_a   1.000
_cell.length_b   1.000
_cell.length_c   1.000
_cell.angle_alpha   90.00
_cell.angle_beta   90.00
_cell.angle_gamma   90.00
#
_symmetry.space_group_name_H-M   'P 1'
#
loop_
_entity.id
_entity.type
_entity.pdbx_description
1 polymer ?
#
loop_
_entity_poly.entity_id
_entity_poly.type
_entity_poly.pdbx_seq_one_letter_code
_entity_poly.pdbx_strand_id
1 'polypeptide(L)'
;MTTKSISRVTALSIIVMAIAAAFAMSQVFAEAFILSIDELPVFLTNSSFKASVIAWLIILLCDLMVSWGLYSYYKKRNHLRAAISGLFRLLYSIILAYGISKLFLVSLELSNDEFSAEIIHQNIHSFQAIWQFGLIVFGLHLITLSKLVCQKKKLLKLIAILLFLAGVGYFLSNTLDLFIDNYESYRPTVEAVFIFPMIFSEIGLAFWLLLKGGREASIG
;
A
#
# COMPACT_ATOMS: atom_id res chain seq x y z
N MET A 1 18.99 -0.47 17.35
CA MET A 1 17.86 -1.29 17.84
C MET A 1 18.20 -2.78 17.76
N THR A 2 17.68 -3.59 18.69
CA THR A 2 17.79 -5.06 18.62
C THR A 2 16.90 -5.62 17.51
N THR A 3 17.21 -6.82 16.99
CA THR A 3 16.37 -7.49 15.98
C THR A 3 14.92 -7.67 16.45
N LYS A 4 14.73 -7.94 17.74
CA LYS A 4 13.40 -8.07 18.37
C LYS A 4 12.62 -6.76 18.33
N SER A 5 13.25 -5.63 18.65
CA SER A 5 12.60 -4.32 18.57
C SER A 5 12.24 -3.95 17.14
N ILE A 6 13.17 -4.16 16.18
CA ILE A 6 12.93 -3.90 14.75
C ILE A 6 11.72 -4.72 14.27
N SER A 7 11.71 -6.02 14.53
CA SER A 7 10.63 -6.93 14.14
C SER A 7 9.26 -6.49 14.66
N ARG A 8 9.19 -6.05 15.92
CA ARG A 8 7.94 -5.56 16.53
C ARG A 8 7.47 -4.26 15.91
N VAL A 9 8.38 -3.30 15.72
CA VAL A 9 8.05 -2.02 15.08
C VAL A 9 7.53 -2.25 13.67
N THR A 10 8.23 -3.06 12.86
CA THR A 10 7.78 -3.39 11.50
C THR A 10 6.41 -4.06 11.48
N ALA A 11 6.19 -5.05 12.36
CA ALA A 11 4.89 -5.72 12.47
C ALA A 11 3.77 -4.76 12.84
N LEU A 12 3.98 -3.89 13.84
CA LEU A 12 2.98 -2.94 14.28
C LEU A 12 2.67 -1.91 13.18
N SER A 13 3.69 -1.41 12.49
CA SER A 13 3.51 -0.51 11.35
C SER A 13 2.67 -1.15 10.23
N ILE A 14 2.86 -2.43 9.91
CA ILE A 14 2.01 -3.13 8.92
C ILE A 14 0.56 -3.19 9.40
N ILE A 15 0.32 -3.52 10.67
CA ILE A 15 -1.04 -3.64 11.23
C ILE A 15 -1.75 -2.27 11.23
N VAL A 16 -1.06 -1.23 11.69
CA VAL A 16 -1.60 0.15 11.70
C VAL A 16 -1.90 0.62 10.28
N MET A 17 -1.00 0.36 9.34
CA MET A 17 -1.19 0.66 7.92
C MET A 17 -2.43 -0.03 7.34
N ALA A 18 -2.64 -1.31 7.63
CA ALA A 18 -3.80 -2.05 7.15
C ALA A 18 -5.13 -1.46 7.67
N ILE A 19 -5.18 -1.06 8.94
CA ILE A 19 -6.36 -0.40 9.54
C ILE A 19 -6.60 0.97 8.89
N ALA A 20 -5.54 1.76 8.71
CA ALA A 20 -5.63 3.07 8.06
C ALA A 20 -6.10 2.95 6.60
N ALA A 21 -5.60 1.96 5.86
CA ALA A 21 -6.01 1.70 4.47
C ALA A 21 -7.49 1.29 4.38
N ALA A 22 -7.94 0.39 5.27
CA ALA A 22 -9.35 -0.01 5.32
C ALA A 22 -10.27 1.18 5.62
N PHE A 23 -9.89 2.04 6.57
CA PHE A 23 -10.63 3.26 6.88
C PHE A 23 -10.67 4.23 5.70
N ALA A 24 -9.52 4.54 5.10
CA ALA A 24 -9.43 5.48 3.98
C ALA A 24 -10.29 5.05 2.79
N MET A 25 -10.22 3.77 2.41
CA MET A 25 -10.95 3.23 1.26
C MET A 25 -12.45 3.14 1.52
N SER A 26 -12.87 2.54 2.64
CA SER A 26 -14.29 2.26 2.89
C SER A 26 -15.17 3.49 3.14
N GLN A 27 -14.59 4.58 3.65
CA GLN A 27 -15.36 5.76 4.04
C GLN A 27 -15.51 6.81 2.94
N VAL A 28 -14.55 6.88 2.01
CA VAL A 28 -14.44 8.00 1.09
C VAL A 28 -13.99 7.55 -0.29
N PHE A 29 -12.83 6.91 -0.40
CA PHE A 29 -12.18 6.75 -1.70
C PHE A 29 -12.82 5.71 -2.61
N ALA A 30 -13.48 4.68 -2.07
CA ALA A 30 -14.23 3.73 -2.89
C ALA A 30 -15.36 4.40 -3.69
N GLU A 31 -15.98 5.44 -3.12
CA GLU A 31 -17.07 6.20 -3.75
C GLU A 31 -16.54 7.41 -4.55
N ALA A 32 -15.57 8.16 -3.99
CA ALA A 32 -15.00 9.32 -4.64
C ALA A 32 -14.39 9.04 -6.03
N PHE A 33 -13.92 7.81 -6.28
CA PHE A 33 -13.34 7.42 -7.57
C PHE A 33 -14.37 7.13 -8.67
N ILE A 34 -15.66 7.02 -8.35
CA ILE A 34 -16.71 6.71 -9.32
C ILE A 34 -17.74 7.84 -9.48
N LEU A 35 -17.75 8.81 -8.58
CA LEU A 35 -18.67 9.94 -8.62
C LEU A 35 -18.35 10.88 -9.79
N SER A 36 -19.40 11.48 -10.35
CA SER A 36 -19.27 12.48 -11.40
C SER A 36 -18.70 13.80 -10.87
N ILE A 37 -18.25 14.66 -11.79
CA ILE A 37 -17.71 15.99 -11.49
C ILE A 37 -18.65 16.86 -10.64
N ASP A 38 -19.96 16.76 -10.86
CA ASP A 38 -20.96 17.58 -10.17
C ASP A 38 -21.27 17.06 -8.75
N GLU A 39 -21.24 15.74 -8.55
CA GLU A 39 -21.60 15.08 -7.29
C GLU A 39 -20.43 15.05 -6.29
N LEU A 40 -19.20 14.93 -6.81
CA LEU A 40 -18.01 14.70 -6.01
C LEU A 40 -17.73 15.80 -4.97
N PRO A 41 -17.79 17.12 -5.27
CA PRO A 41 -17.53 18.15 -4.26
C PRO A 41 -18.52 18.11 -3.09
N VAL A 42 -19.80 17.87 -3.38
CA VAL A 42 -20.86 17.77 -2.36
C VAL A 42 -20.63 16.55 -1.48
N PHE A 43 -20.32 15.40 -2.08
CA PHE A 43 -19.97 14.19 -1.32
C PHE A 43 -18.76 14.43 -0.41
N LEU A 44 -17.66 14.96 -0.95
CA LEU A 44 -16.43 15.15 -0.17
C LEU A 44 -16.63 16.09 1.01
N THR A 45 -17.43 17.15 0.84
CA THR A 45 -17.76 18.13 1.89
C THR A 45 -18.53 17.50 3.05
N ASN A 46 -19.43 16.55 2.76
CA ASN A 46 -20.26 15.88 3.77
C ASN A 46 -19.63 14.58 4.29
N SER A 47 -18.54 14.12 3.69
CA SER A 47 -17.84 12.89 4.06
C SER A 47 -16.73 13.12 5.09
N SER A 48 -16.10 12.02 5.53
CA SER A 48 -14.89 12.05 6.36
C SER A 48 -13.61 12.33 5.57
N PHE A 49 -13.67 13.08 4.46
CA PHE A 49 -12.53 13.29 3.53
C PHE A 49 -11.24 13.70 4.24
N LYS A 50 -11.27 14.76 5.07
CA LYS A 50 -10.08 15.23 5.80
C LYS A 50 -9.48 14.16 6.72
N ALA A 51 -10.31 13.34 7.36
CA ALA A 51 -9.84 12.22 8.18
C ALA A 51 -9.21 11.10 7.32
N SER A 52 -9.78 10.82 6.14
CA SER A 52 -9.21 9.87 5.19
C SER A 52 -7.87 10.36 4.61
N VAL A 53 -7.67 11.67 4.42
CA VAL A 53 -6.36 12.23 4.06
C VAL A 53 -5.33 11.99 5.16
N ILE A 54 -5.72 12.15 6.44
CA ILE A 54 -4.85 11.82 7.58
C ILE A 54 -4.52 10.32 7.59
N ALA A 55 -5.47 9.45 7.27
CA ALA A 55 -5.21 8.01 7.15
C ALA A 55 -4.18 7.70 6.06
N TRP A 56 -4.22 8.37 4.90
CA TRP A 56 -3.18 8.26 3.87
C TRP A 56 -1.80 8.71 4.34
N LEU A 57 -1.72 9.78 5.14
CA LEU A 57 -0.45 10.18 5.76
C LEU A 57 0.08 9.11 6.73
N ILE A 58 -0.81 8.50 7.52
CA ILE A 58 -0.43 7.39 8.42
C ILE A 58 0.11 6.21 7.62
N ILE A 59 -0.53 5.86 6.49
CA ILE A 59 -0.05 4.81 5.57
C ILE A 59 1.37 5.14 5.09
N LEU A 60 1.60 6.35 4.59
CA LEU A 60 2.91 6.81 4.13
C LEU A 60 3.98 6.68 5.21
N LEU A 61 3.71 7.12 6.44
CA LEU A 61 4.65 7.02 7.55
C LEU A 61 4.94 5.54 7.89
N CYS A 62 3.91 4.71 7.91
CA CYS A 62 4.08 3.27 8.14
C CYS A 62 4.90 2.63 7.04
N ASP A 63 4.72 3.01 5.77
CA ASP A 63 5.49 2.48 4.65
C ASP A 63 7.00 2.76 4.79
N LEU A 64 7.36 3.98 5.23
CA LEU A 64 8.75 4.34 5.50
C LEU A 64 9.33 3.50 6.65
N MET A 65 8.56 3.32 7.73
CA MET A 65 8.96 2.49 8.87
C MET A 65 9.11 1.01 8.48
N VAL A 66 8.21 0.48 7.65
CA VAL A 66 8.25 -0.90 7.17
C VAL A 66 9.41 -1.10 6.20
N SER A 67 9.65 -0.16 5.29
CA SER A 67 10.79 -0.21 4.36
C SER A 67 12.12 -0.31 5.12
N TRP A 68 12.35 0.62 6.05
CA TRP A 68 13.52 0.60 6.92
C TRP A 68 13.60 -0.67 7.78
N GLY A 69 12.45 -1.09 8.33
CA GLY A 69 12.33 -2.21 9.23
C GLY A 69 12.66 -3.56 8.56
N LEU A 70 12.07 -3.82 7.39
CA LEU A 70 12.33 -5.03 6.60
C LEU A 70 13.78 -5.08 6.11
N TYR A 71 14.32 -3.96 5.63
CA TYR A 71 15.75 -3.88 5.28
C TYR A 71 16.63 -4.21 6.49
N SER A 72 16.39 -3.54 7.62
CA SER A 72 17.17 -3.73 8.84
C SER A 72 17.06 -5.15 9.41
N TYR A 73 15.91 -5.79 9.24
CA TYR A 73 15.66 -7.17 9.66
C TYR A 73 16.38 -8.19 8.77
N TYR A 74 16.27 -8.06 7.45
CA TYR A 74 16.79 -9.05 6.50
C TYR A 74 18.23 -8.80 6.02
N LYS A 75 18.82 -7.61 6.24
CA LYS A 75 20.16 -7.27 5.73
C LYS A 75 21.28 -8.23 6.14
N LYS A 76 21.19 -8.84 7.33
CA LYS A 76 22.19 -9.81 7.81
C LYS A 76 22.17 -11.11 7.02
N ARG A 77 21.03 -11.48 6.43
CA ARG A 77 20.86 -12.72 5.66
C ARG A 77 21.20 -12.51 4.19
N ASN A 78 20.71 -11.42 3.59
CA ASN A 78 21.06 -11.07 2.23
C ASN A 78 20.90 -9.56 2.03
N HIS A 79 22.01 -8.84 2.14
CA HIS A 79 22.03 -7.38 2.03
C HIS A 79 21.42 -6.88 0.70
N LEU A 80 21.83 -7.46 -0.43
CA LEU A 80 21.39 -7.00 -1.75
C LEU A 80 19.88 -7.15 -1.94
N ARG A 81 19.32 -8.32 -1.63
CA ARG A 81 17.87 -8.55 -1.77
C ARG A 81 17.06 -7.70 -0.80
N ALA A 82 17.54 -7.53 0.43
CA ALA A 82 16.92 -6.66 1.43
C ALA A 82 16.92 -5.20 0.96
N ALA A 83 18.03 -4.74 0.38
CA ALA A 83 18.15 -3.39 -0.17
C ALA A 83 17.20 -3.18 -1.36
N ILE A 84 17.14 -4.12 -2.31
CA ILE A 84 16.26 -4.03 -3.49
C ILE A 84 14.78 -3.98 -3.06
N SER A 85 14.37 -4.87 -2.16
CA SER A 85 12.99 -4.90 -1.67
C SER A 85 12.64 -3.61 -0.91
N GLY A 86 13.52 -3.13 -0.03
CA GLY A 86 13.34 -1.85 0.67
C GLY A 86 13.31 -0.65 -0.28
N LEU A 87 14.15 -0.64 -1.32
CA LEU A 87 14.20 0.41 -2.33
C LEU A 87 12.88 0.50 -3.10
N PHE A 88 12.32 -0.63 -3.58
CA PHE A 88 11.02 -0.60 -4.25
C PHE A 88 9.92 -0.06 -3.34
N ARG A 89 9.90 -0.44 -2.06
CA ARG A 89 8.93 0.13 -1.12
C ARG A 89 9.12 1.63 -0.91
N LEU A 90 10.37 2.08 -0.82
CA LEU A 90 10.67 3.51 -0.68
C LEU A 90 10.25 4.31 -1.93
N LEU A 91 10.50 3.77 -3.13
CA LEU A 91 10.05 4.37 -4.38
C LEU A 91 8.51 4.46 -4.43
N TYR A 92 7.81 3.39 -4.04
CA TYR A 92 6.37 3.43 -3.86
C TYR A 92 5.94 4.52 -2.87
N SER A 93 6.58 4.65 -1.71
CA SER A 93 6.27 5.70 -0.73
C SER A 93 6.45 7.11 -1.30
N ILE A 94 7.47 7.34 -2.13
CA ILE A 94 7.69 8.64 -2.78
C ILE A 94 6.55 8.93 -3.77
N ILE A 95 6.14 7.94 -4.58
CA ILE A 95 5.01 8.07 -5.50
C ILE A 95 3.72 8.35 -4.72
N LEU A 96 3.48 7.62 -3.63
CA LEU A 96 2.32 7.84 -2.76
C LEU A 96 2.32 9.24 -2.14
N ALA A 97 3.47 9.73 -1.66
CA ALA A 97 3.58 11.08 -1.13
C ALA A 97 3.22 12.14 -2.17
N TYR A 98 3.64 11.95 -3.42
CA TYR A 98 3.23 12.80 -4.53
C TYR A 98 1.72 12.72 -4.79
N GLY A 99 1.12 11.53 -4.74
CA GLY A 99 -0.33 11.36 -4.83
C GLY A 99 -1.06 12.11 -3.71
N ILE A 100 -0.62 11.96 -2.45
CA ILE A 100 -1.21 12.63 -1.29
C ILE A 100 -1.18 14.16 -1.45
N SER A 101 -0.16 14.72 -2.13
CA SER A 101 -0.14 16.16 -2.45
C SER A 101 -1.37 16.63 -3.22
N LYS A 102 -1.95 15.79 -4.09
CA LYS A 102 -3.18 16.09 -4.82
C LYS A 102 -4.39 16.16 -3.89
N LEU A 103 -4.44 15.30 -2.87
CA LEU A 103 -5.50 15.33 -1.86
C LEU A 103 -5.44 16.59 -0.98
N PHE A 104 -4.24 17.12 -0.73
CA PHE A 104 -4.09 18.42 -0.08
C PHE A 104 -4.61 19.57 -0.94
N LEU A 105 -4.37 19.54 -2.25
CA LEU A 105 -4.94 20.52 -3.18
C LEU A 105 -6.47 20.48 -3.17
N VAL A 106 -7.07 19.28 -3.16
CA VAL A 106 -8.54 19.13 -3.00
C VAL A 106 -9.01 19.71 -1.67
N SER A 107 -8.28 19.45 -0.58
CA SER A 107 -8.64 19.99 0.75
C SER A 107 -8.59 21.51 0.81
N LEU A 108 -7.64 22.13 0.11
CA LEU A 108 -7.53 23.57 -0.04
C LEU A 108 -8.69 24.12 -0.87
N GLU A 109 -8.99 23.49 -1.99
CA GLU A 109 -10.07 23.89 -2.89
C GLU A 109 -11.44 23.85 -2.22
N LEU A 110 -11.72 22.79 -1.44
CA LEU A 110 -12.94 22.66 -0.64
C LEU A 110 -13.04 23.67 0.52
N SER A 111 -11.98 24.40 0.82
CA SER A 111 -11.97 25.44 1.86
C SER A 111 -12.22 26.85 1.30
N ASN A 112 -12.34 26.99 -0.02
CA ASN A 112 -12.68 28.24 -0.69
C ASN A 112 -14.20 28.48 -0.65
N ASP A 113 -14.62 29.76 -0.59
CA ASP A 113 -16.05 30.13 -0.65
C ASP A 113 -16.67 29.78 -2.01
N GLU A 114 -15.89 29.95 -3.09
CA GLU A 114 -16.21 29.49 -4.44
C GLU A 114 -15.19 28.42 -4.85
N PHE A 115 -15.60 27.15 -4.88
CA PHE A 115 -14.74 26.04 -5.29
C PHE A 115 -14.93 25.68 -6.77
N SER A 116 -13.89 25.15 -7.39
CA SER A 116 -13.93 24.56 -8.73
C SER A 116 -14.10 23.04 -8.66
N ALA A 117 -15.27 22.57 -9.10
CA ALA A 117 -15.57 21.14 -9.21
C ALA A 117 -14.58 20.41 -10.13
N GLU A 118 -14.15 21.05 -11.21
CA GLU A 118 -13.15 20.52 -12.16
C GLU A 118 -11.80 20.29 -11.47
N ILE A 119 -11.32 21.24 -10.68
CA ILE A 119 -10.04 21.12 -9.96
C ILE A 119 -10.11 19.97 -8.93
N ILE A 120 -11.24 19.85 -8.22
CA ILE A 120 -11.46 18.77 -7.25
C ILE A 120 -11.42 17.42 -7.96
N HIS A 121 -12.23 17.25 -9.00
CA HIS A 121 -12.35 16.02 -9.77
C HIS A 121 -11.02 15.62 -10.40
N GLN A 122 -10.34 16.55 -11.06
CA GLN A 122 -9.03 16.33 -11.66
C GLN A 122 -8.00 15.85 -10.62
N ASN A 123 -7.94 16.46 -9.44
CA ASN A 123 -6.96 16.09 -8.42
C ASN A 123 -7.30 14.75 -7.73
N ILE A 124 -8.57 14.40 -7.54
CA ILE A 124 -8.99 13.07 -7.03
C ILE A 124 -8.59 11.96 -8.01
N HIS A 125 -8.88 12.13 -9.30
CA HIS A 125 -8.48 11.13 -10.30
C HIS A 125 -6.97 11.11 -10.56
N SER A 126 -6.30 12.26 -10.47
CA SER A 126 -4.84 12.31 -10.48
C SER A 126 -4.24 11.52 -9.31
N PHE A 127 -4.80 11.67 -8.10
CA PHE A 127 -4.39 10.87 -6.96
C PHE A 127 -4.56 9.37 -7.23
N GLN A 128 -5.74 8.95 -7.71
CA GLN A 128 -6.04 7.56 -8.04
C GLN A 128 -5.02 6.98 -9.03
N ALA A 129 -4.78 7.66 -10.15
CA ALA A 129 -3.86 7.22 -11.19
C ALA A 129 -2.40 7.14 -10.68
N ILE A 130 -1.94 8.15 -9.94
CA ILE A 130 -0.60 8.15 -9.34
C ILE A 130 -0.44 6.98 -8.35
N TRP A 131 -1.44 6.75 -7.52
CA TRP A 131 -1.42 5.68 -6.54
C TRP A 131 -1.42 4.30 -7.21
N GLN A 132 -2.27 4.07 -8.21
CA GLN A 132 -2.31 2.83 -9.01
C GLN A 132 -0.96 2.57 -9.70
N PHE A 133 -0.33 3.59 -10.27
CA PHE A 133 1.03 3.47 -10.80
C PHE A 133 2.03 3.06 -9.71
N GLY A 134 1.92 3.65 -8.51
CA GLY A 134 2.70 3.24 -7.34
C GLY A 134 2.52 1.75 -6.99
N LEU A 135 1.31 1.20 -7.12
CA LEU A 135 1.03 -0.21 -6.82
C LEU A 135 1.79 -1.18 -7.76
N ILE A 136 2.17 -0.76 -8.97
CA ILE A 136 3.06 -1.56 -9.84
C ILE A 136 4.42 -1.75 -9.15
N VAL A 137 5.00 -0.65 -8.65
CA VAL A 137 6.28 -0.67 -7.92
C VAL A 137 6.16 -1.44 -6.60
N PHE A 138 5.02 -1.30 -5.92
CA PHE A 138 4.71 -2.09 -4.74
C PHE A 138 4.63 -3.60 -5.03
N GLY A 139 4.08 -3.98 -6.18
CA GLY A 139 4.07 -5.37 -6.65
C GLY A 139 5.49 -5.94 -6.76
N LEU A 140 6.43 -5.18 -7.32
CA LEU A 140 7.85 -5.55 -7.39
C LEU A 140 8.49 -5.69 -6.00
N HIS A 141 8.12 -4.82 -5.06
CA HIS A 141 8.51 -4.95 -3.66
C HIS A 141 8.06 -6.31 -3.08
N LEU A 142 6.80 -6.68 -3.25
CA LEU A 142 6.28 -7.95 -2.71
C LEU A 142 6.92 -9.18 -3.37
N ILE A 143 7.13 -9.14 -4.70
CA ILE A 143 7.82 -10.22 -5.43
C ILE A 143 9.25 -10.40 -4.90
N THR A 144 9.99 -9.30 -4.65
CA THR A 144 11.34 -9.39 -4.09
C THR A 144 11.34 -9.78 -2.61
N LEU A 145 10.38 -9.31 -1.84
CA LEU A 145 10.20 -9.65 -0.43
C LEU A 145 9.87 -11.14 -0.25
N SER A 146 9.06 -11.73 -1.13
CA SER A 146 8.71 -13.15 -1.08
C SER A 146 9.95 -14.05 -1.06
N LYS A 147 10.98 -13.70 -1.85
CA LYS A 147 12.26 -14.43 -1.92
C LYS A 147 13.08 -14.30 -0.63
N LEU A 148 12.94 -13.19 0.10
CA LEU A 148 13.56 -13.00 1.41
C LEU A 148 12.81 -13.79 2.49
N VAL A 149 11.49 -13.79 2.46
CA VAL A 149 10.64 -14.46 3.45
C VAL A 149 10.70 -15.98 3.31
N CYS A 150 10.93 -16.50 2.10
CA CYS A 150 11.00 -17.94 1.84
C CYS A 150 12.13 -18.60 2.66
N GLN A 151 11.73 -19.43 3.63
CA GLN A 151 12.59 -20.16 4.57
C GLN A 151 12.16 -21.63 4.67
N LYS A 152 12.91 -22.45 5.42
CA LYS A 152 12.58 -23.87 5.61
C LYS A 152 11.24 -24.10 6.33
N LYS A 153 10.78 -23.14 7.17
CA LYS A 153 9.53 -23.26 7.95
C LYS A 153 8.30 -23.21 7.04
N LYS A 154 7.39 -24.19 7.18
CA LYS A 154 6.18 -24.31 6.35
C LYS A 154 5.35 -23.00 6.30
N LEU A 155 5.13 -22.37 7.46
CA LEU A 155 4.37 -21.11 7.55
C LEU A 155 5.02 -19.98 6.74
N LEU A 156 6.35 -19.85 6.78
CA LEU A 156 7.06 -18.81 6.03
C LEU A 156 7.08 -19.08 4.53
N LYS A 157 7.09 -20.35 4.11
CA LYS A 157 6.90 -20.71 2.70
C LYS A 157 5.50 -20.31 2.22
N LEU A 158 4.47 -20.58 3.02
CA LEU A 158 3.11 -20.16 2.71
C LEU A 158 3.00 -18.64 2.58
N ILE A 159 3.52 -17.89 3.57
CA ILE A 159 3.54 -16.42 3.51
C ILE A 159 4.31 -15.93 2.28
N ALA A 160 5.46 -16.54 1.95
CA ALA A 160 6.22 -16.18 0.76
C ALA A 160 5.44 -16.43 -0.55
N ILE A 161 4.71 -17.55 -0.66
CA ILE A 161 3.87 -17.82 -1.83
C ILE A 161 2.75 -16.77 -1.93
N LEU A 162 2.08 -16.45 -0.82
CA LEU A 162 1.04 -15.43 -0.79
C LEU A 162 1.60 -14.04 -1.18
N LEU A 163 2.77 -13.65 -0.66
CA LEU A 163 3.45 -12.40 -1.03
C LEU A 163 3.78 -12.36 -2.52
N PHE A 164 4.24 -13.47 -3.08
CA PHE A 164 4.55 -13.55 -4.51
C PHE A 164 3.28 -13.38 -5.36
N LEU A 165 2.21 -14.10 -5.03
CA LEU A 165 0.93 -13.99 -5.74
C LEU A 165 0.32 -12.59 -5.61
N ALA A 166 0.36 -11.99 -4.42
CA ALA A 166 -0.06 -10.62 -4.20
C ALA A 166 0.74 -9.63 -5.06
N GLY A 167 2.06 -9.79 -5.09
CA GLY A 167 2.94 -8.94 -5.89
C GLY A 167 2.69 -9.06 -7.39
N VAL A 168 2.44 -10.27 -7.89
CA VAL A 168 2.01 -10.50 -9.28
C VAL A 168 0.67 -9.83 -9.55
N GLY A 169 -0.30 -9.97 -8.64
CA GLY A 169 -1.61 -9.35 -8.78
C GLY A 169 -1.55 -7.82 -8.85
N TYR A 170 -0.80 -7.17 -7.95
CA TYR A 170 -0.61 -5.72 -7.98
C TYR A 170 0.11 -5.26 -9.24
N PHE A 171 1.19 -5.94 -9.63
CA PHE A 171 1.94 -5.60 -10.83
C PHE A 171 1.06 -5.75 -12.08
N LEU A 172 0.42 -6.90 -12.24
CA LEU A 172 -0.37 -7.21 -13.42
C LEU A 172 -1.61 -6.32 -13.52
N SER A 173 -2.44 -6.24 -12.46
CA SER A 173 -3.70 -5.49 -12.51
C SER A 173 -3.47 -4.03 -12.87
N ASN A 174 -2.50 -3.38 -12.22
CA ASN A 174 -2.22 -1.96 -12.46
C ASN A 174 -1.42 -1.72 -13.74
N THR A 175 -0.68 -2.71 -14.27
CA THR A 175 -0.05 -2.58 -15.58
C THR A 175 -1.08 -2.72 -16.70
N LEU A 176 -2.01 -3.68 -16.60
CA LEU A 176 -3.06 -3.88 -17.61
C LEU A 176 -3.93 -2.63 -17.75
N ASP A 177 -4.23 -1.95 -16.65
CA ASP A 177 -4.96 -0.68 -16.65
C ASP A 177 -4.31 0.43 -17.50
N LEU A 178 -2.98 0.42 -17.64
CA LEU A 178 -2.27 1.41 -18.45
C LEU A 178 -2.31 1.12 -19.96
N PHE A 179 -2.62 -0.11 -20.35
CA PHE A 179 -2.49 -0.58 -21.74
C PHE A 179 -3.80 -1.10 -22.34
N ILE A 180 -4.82 -1.37 -21.53
CA ILE A 180 -6.10 -1.92 -21.96
C ILE A 180 -7.20 -0.89 -21.73
N ASP A 181 -7.78 -0.41 -22.82
CA ASP A 181 -8.97 0.43 -22.76
C ASP A 181 -10.12 -0.30 -22.05
N ASN A 182 -10.86 0.42 -21.20
CA ASN A 182 -11.96 -0.13 -20.40
C ASN A 182 -11.55 -1.28 -19.45
N TYR A 183 -10.27 -1.36 -19.04
CA TYR A 183 -9.81 -2.36 -18.08
C TYR A 183 -10.60 -2.35 -16.75
N GLU A 184 -11.13 -1.20 -16.34
CA GLU A 184 -11.99 -1.09 -15.15
C GLU A 184 -13.17 -2.07 -15.13
N SER A 185 -13.71 -2.45 -16.30
CA SER A 185 -14.77 -3.48 -16.38
C SER A 185 -14.28 -4.90 -16.07
N TYR A 186 -12.99 -5.16 -16.28
CA TYR A 186 -12.35 -6.47 -16.07
C TYR A 186 -11.58 -6.53 -14.73
N ARG A 187 -11.19 -5.39 -14.18
CA ARG A 187 -10.41 -5.26 -12.94
C ARG A 187 -10.99 -6.10 -11.79
N PRO A 188 -12.30 -6.07 -11.47
CA PRO A 188 -12.84 -6.86 -10.37
C PRO A 188 -12.62 -8.37 -10.54
N THR A 189 -12.71 -8.89 -11.77
CA THR A 189 -12.48 -10.30 -12.07
C THR A 189 -11.01 -10.68 -11.89
N VAL A 190 -10.08 -9.83 -12.36
CA VAL A 190 -8.64 -10.05 -12.16
C VAL A 190 -8.29 -9.98 -10.68
N GLU A 191 -8.77 -8.96 -9.97
CA GLU A 191 -8.48 -8.76 -8.55
C GLU A 191 -9.10 -9.84 -7.66
N ALA A 192 -10.25 -10.42 -8.03
CA ALA A 192 -10.85 -11.55 -7.30
C ALA A 192 -9.89 -12.76 -7.18
N VAL A 193 -9.00 -12.96 -8.15
CA VAL A 193 -7.97 -14.03 -8.10
C VAL A 193 -6.89 -13.73 -7.07
N PHE A 194 -6.58 -12.45 -6.86
CA PHE A 194 -5.44 -12.00 -6.05
C PHE A 194 -5.81 -11.40 -4.70
N ILE A 195 -7.09 -11.10 -4.45
CA ILE A 195 -7.54 -10.41 -3.23
C ILE A 195 -7.15 -11.16 -1.96
N PHE A 196 -7.28 -12.49 -1.97
CA PHE A 196 -6.88 -13.31 -0.83
C PHE A 196 -5.36 -13.20 -0.57
N PRO A 197 -4.46 -13.46 -1.55
CA PRO A 197 -3.05 -13.15 -1.39
C PRO A 197 -2.76 -11.74 -0.89
N MET A 198 -3.36 -10.70 -1.50
CA MET A 198 -3.11 -9.29 -1.18
C MET A 198 -3.42 -8.94 0.28
N ILE A 199 -4.53 -9.44 0.81
CA ILE A 199 -4.93 -9.16 2.20
C ILE A 199 -4.07 -9.96 3.18
N PHE A 200 -3.92 -11.27 2.95
CA PHE A 200 -3.37 -12.15 3.98
C PHE A 200 -1.85 -12.24 4.00
N SER A 201 -1.16 -11.85 2.93
CA SER A 201 0.31 -12.01 2.86
C SER A 201 1.06 -11.10 3.82
N GLU A 202 0.78 -9.80 3.82
CA GLU A 202 1.49 -8.83 4.67
C GLU A 202 1.03 -8.92 6.12
N ILE A 203 -0.27 -9.12 6.37
CA ILE A 203 -0.80 -9.35 7.71
C ILE A 203 -0.19 -10.62 8.31
N GLY A 204 -0.12 -11.71 7.54
CA GLY A 204 0.54 -12.94 7.97
C GLY A 204 2.01 -12.74 8.31
N LEU A 205 2.74 -11.95 7.51
CA LEU A 205 4.11 -11.57 7.80
C LEU A 205 4.22 -10.74 9.09
N ALA A 206 3.33 -9.77 9.30
CA ALA A 206 3.29 -8.94 10.50
C ALA A 206 3.11 -9.78 11.76
N PHE A 207 2.14 -10.70 11.78
CA PHE A 207 1.95 -11.61 12.92
C PHE A 207 3.17 -12.50 13.15
N TRP A 208 3.80 -13.01 12.08
CA TRP A 208 5.02 -13.78 12.22
C TRP A 208 6.16 -12.97 12.85
N LEU A 209 6.38 -11.74 12.38
CA LEU A 209 7.39 -10.83 12.91
C LEU A 209 7.11 -10.47 14.37
N LEU A 210 5.85 -10.23 14.74
CA LEU A 210 5.46 -9.87 16.10
C LEU A 210 5.74 -11.01 17.09
N LEU A 211 5.38 -12.25 16.72
CA LEU A 211 5.43 -13.41 17.62
C LEU A 211 6.78 -14.12 17.64
N LYS A 212 7.46 -14.20 16.48
CA LYS A 212 8.63 -15.07 16.28
C LYS A 212 9.86 -14.36 15.72
N GLY A 213 9.73 -13.15 15.16
CA GLY A 213 10.84 -12.50 14.47
C GLY A 213 12.00 -12.05 15.37
N GLY A 214 11.79 -11.93 16.68
CA GLY A 214 12.85 -11.59 17.64
C GLY A 214 13.71 -12.76 18.14
N ARG A 215 13.47 -14.01 17.70
CA ARG A 215 14.20 -15.21 18.20
C ARG A 215 15.42 -15.47 17.30
N GLU A 216 16.59 -15.80 17.86
CA GLU A 216 17.82 -16.02 17.07
C GLU A 216 17.63 -17.08 15.95
N ALA A 217 16.87 -18.14 16.21
CA ALA A 217 16.50 -19.18 15.24
C ALA A 217 15.51 -18.75 14.13
N SER A 218 15.22 -17.46 13.99
CA SER A 218 14.36 -16.90 12.93
C SER A 218 15.14 -16.24 11.79
N ILE A 219 16.45 -16.04 11.98
CA ILE A 219 17.33 -15.30 11.07
C ILE A 219 18.13 -16.26 10.15
N GLY A 220 18.17 -17.54 10.49
CA GLY A 220 18.81 -18.62 9.70
C GLY A 220 17.88 -19.26 8.66
#